data_AF-A0AAV8ZVB6-F1
#
_entry.id   AF-A0AAV8ZVB6-F1
#
_cell.length_a   1.000
_cell.length_b   1.000
_cell.length_c   1.000
_cell.angle_alpha   90.00
_cell.angle_beta   90.00
_cell.angle_gamma   90.00
#
_symmetry.space_group_name_H-M   'P 1'
#
loop_
_entity.id
_entity.type
_entity.pdbx_description
1 polymer ?
#
loop_
_entity_poly.entity_id
_entity_poly.type
_entity_poly.pdbx_seq_one_letter_code
_entity_poly.pdbx_strand_id
1 'polypeptide(L)'
;MEHEKEKEQDKTSHSGAVAVFDLQSVLPCPTAQSSKFYYVSKLSVFNLTVFDLKSNEVQCFVWHEGEANRGANEIGTCLMRYFNFLSDKYKTNGDQEEDELEIVLFSDNCAGQQKK
;
A
#
# COMPACT_ATOMS: atom_id res chain seq x y z
N MET A 1 -1.99 20.67 -1.89
CA MET A 1 -1.75 21.89 -1.09
C MET A 1 -2.34 21.83 0.32
N GLU A 2 -3.62 21.52 0.55
CA GLU A 2 -4.12 21.32 1.94
C GLU A 2 -3.72 19.96 2.53
N HIS A 3 -3.98 18.85 1.83
CA HIS A 3 -3.62 17.50 2.29
C HIS A 3 -2.11 17.24 2.48
N GLU A 4 -1.26 18.04 1.83
CA GLU A 4 0.20 17.95 2.01
C GLU A 4 0.63 18.56 3.35
N LYS A 5 -0.04 19.65 3.77
CA LYS A 5 0.23 20.29 5.06
C LYS A 5 -0.25 19.45 6.24
N GLU A 6 -1.39 18.79 6.10
CA GLU A 6 -1.92 17.84 7.09
C GLU A 6 -0.96 16.65 7.28
N LYS A 7 -0.48 16.04 6.19
CA LYS A 7 0.51 14.96 6.25
C LYS A 7 1.81 15.38 6.95
N GLU A 8 2.20 16.63 6.82
CA GLU A 8 3.45 17.14 7.40
C GLU A 8 3.31 17.47 8.90
N GLN A 9 2.13 17.91 9.33
CA GLN A 9 1.77 18.02 10.74
C GLN A 9 1.69 16.64 11.42
N ASP A 10 1.04 15.68 10.79
CA ASP A 10 0.85 14.35 11.39
C ASP A 10 2.17 13.56 11.50
N LYS A 11 3.12 13.83 10.60
CA LYS A 11 4.51 13.34 10.73
C LYS A 11 5.19 13.79 12.02
N THR A 12 4.87 14.97 12.54
CA THR A 12 5.57 15.57 13.70
C THR A 12 4.81 15.40 15.01
N SER A 13 3.48 15.23 14.98
CA SER A 13 2.65 15.24 16.20
C SER A 13 2.34 13.86 16.81
N HIS A 14 2.37 12.77 16.04
CA HIS A 14 1.92 11.46 16.55
C HIS A 14 3.07 10.55 17.02
N SER A 15 2.87 9.81 18.11
CA SER A 15 3.78 8.74 18.57
C SER A 15 3.44 7.40 17.92
N GLY A 16 3.34 7.37 16.59
CA GLY A 16 2.90 6.18 15.84
C GLY A 16 3.27 6.22 14.36
N ALA A 17 2.64 5.37 13.53
CA ALA A 17 2.96 5.27 12.10
C ALA A 17 2.03 6.16 11.25
N VAL A 18 2.59 6.90 10.30
CA VAL A 18 1.80 7.68 9.34
C VAL A 18 2.13 7.15 7.97
N ALA A 19 1.16 6.55 7.28
CA ALA A 19 1.40 5.93 5.98
C ALA A 19 0.42 6.40 4.92
N VAL A 20 0.90 6.47 3.68
CA VAL A 20 0.09 6.72 2.49
C VAL A 20 0.02 5.43 1.72
N PHE A 21 -1.18 5.02 1.31
CA PHE A 21 -1.33 3.86 0.44
C PHE A 21 -2.11 4.18 -0.84
N ASP A 22 -1.64 3.59 -1.94
CA ASP A 22 -2.24 3.73 -3.26
C ASP A 22 -2.18 2.41 -4.03
N LEU A 23 -3.19 2.19 -4.88
CA LEU A 23 -3.27 1.04 -5.77
C LEU A 23 -2.92 1.46 -7.19
N GLN A 24 -1.80 0.94 -7.69
CA GLN A 24 -1.31 1.26 -9.02
C GLN A 24 -2.30 0.80 -10.11
N SER A 25 -2.22 1.46 -11.28
CA SER A 25 -2.85 0.96 -12.50
C SER A 25 -2.44 -0.48 -12.79
N VAL A 26 -3.39 -1.29 -13.31
CA VAL A 26 -3.13 -2.69 -13.66
C VAL A 26 -1.90 -2.81 -14.56
N LEU A 27 -0.98 -3.69 -14.17
CA LEU A 27 0.26 -3.98 -14.87
C LEU A 27 0.07 -5.22 -15.76
N PRO A 28 -0.02 -5.09 -17.09
CA PRO A 28 -0.10 -6.26 -17.95
C PRO A 28 1.25 -6.98 -18.00
N CYS A 29 1.28 -8.30 -17.78
CA CYS A 29 2.50 -9.11 -17.81
C CYS A 29 2.30 -10.35 -18.70
N PRO A 30 3.24 -10.70 -19.59
CA PRO A 30 4.54 -10.08 -19.81
C PRO A 30 4.47 -8.84 -20.71
N THR A 31 5.39 -7.88 -20.51
CA THR A 31 5.55 -6.68 -21.35
C THR A 31 6.75 -6.83 -22.28
N ALA A 32 6.58 -6.60 -23.59
CA ALA A 32 7.70 -6.46 -24.52
C ALA A 32 7.33 -5.56 -25.71
N GLN A 33 8.33 -4.88 -26.27
CA GLN A 33 8.20 -4.04 -27.47
C GLN A 33 8.32 -4.88 -28.76
N SER A 34 7.57 -5.99 -28.85
CA SER A 34 7.54 -6.84 -30.04
C SER A 34 6.11 -7.09 -30.48
N SER A 35 5.85 -7.00 -31.78
CA SER A 35 4.54 -7.31 -32.38
C SER A 35 4.04 -8.72 -32.04
N LYS A 36 4.95 -9.65 -31.72
CA LYS A 36 4.62 -11.02 -31.30
C LYS A 36 3.80 -11.08 -30.01
N PHE A 37 3.92 -10.08 -29.13
CA PHE A 37 3.19 -10.02 -27.85
C PHE A 37 1.71 -9.62 -28.02
N TYR A 38 1.29 -9.25 -29.23
CA TYR A 38 -0.13 -9.08 -29.54
C TYR A 38 -0.91 -10.40 -29.42
N TYR A 39 -0.24 -11.53 -29.66
CA TYR A 39 -0.87 -12.86 -29.68
C TYR A 39 -0.71 -13.63 -28.37
N VAL A 40 -0.05 -13.05 -27.37
CA VAL A 40 0.17 -13.69 -26.07
C VAL A 40 -0.85 -13.15 -25.07
N SER A 41 -1.49 -14.05 -24.32
CA SER A 41 -2.36 -13.68 -23.22
C SER A 41 -1.58 -12.89 -22.17
N LYS A 42 -2.09 -11.71 -21.80
CA LYS A 42 -1.50 -10.85 -20.78
C LYS A 42 -2.21 -11.09 -19.47
N LEU A 43 -1.43 -11.40 -18.44
CA LEU A 43 -1.87 -11.51 -17.07
C LEU A 43 -2.00 -10.12 -16.46
N SER A 44 -3.10 -9.86 -15.76
CA SER A 44 -3.24 -8.65 -14.94
C SER A 44 -2.47 -8.82 -13.63
N VAL A 45 -1.47 -7.96 -13.42
CA VAL A 45 -0.71 -7.87 -12.16
C VAL A 45 -1.13 -6.61 -11.42
N PHE A 46 -1.32 -6.73 -10.12
CA PHE A 46 -1.75 -5.67 -9.22
C PHE A 46 -0.63 -5.36 -8.23
N ASN A 47 -0.48 -4.08 -7.88
CA ASN A 47 0.51 -3.60 -6.93
C ASN A 47 -0.13 -2.57 -6.00
N LEU A 48 -0.26 -2.92 -4.72
CA LEU A 48 -0.64 -1.99 -3.66
C LEU A 48 0.63 -1.50 -2.97
N THR A 49 0.84 -0.19 -2.96
CA THR A 49 2.03 0.41 -2.37
C THR A 49 1.63 1.13 -1.09
N VAL A 50 2.32 0.83 0.02
CA VAL A 50 2.17 1.52 1.30
C VAL A 50 3.50 2.20 1.62
N PHE A 51 3.48 3.52 1.73
CA PHE A 51 4.64 4.34 2.02
C PHE A 51 4.53 4.93 3.42
N ASP A 52 5.46 4.60 4.29
CA ASP A 52 5.56 5.18 5.63
C ASP A 52 6.29 6.53 5.56
N LEU A 53 5.57 7.58 5.93
CA LEU A 53 6.02 8.97 5.89
C LEU A 53 7.08 9.30 6.95
N LYS A 54 7.21 8.50 8.00
CA LYS A 54 8.19 8.71 9.08
C LYS A 54 9.47 7.93 8.84
N SER A 55 9.35 6.63 8.57
CA SER A 55 10.53 5.79 8.31
C SER A 55 11.06 5.91 6.89
N ASN A 56 10.31 6.53 5.98
CA ASN A 56 10.60 6.56 4.53
C ASN A 56 10.73 5.16 3.92
N GLU A 57 10.13 4.14 4.55
CA GLU A 57 10.08 2.78 4.02
C GLU A 57 8.85 2.59 3.14
N VAL A 58 9.01 1.75 2.11
CA VAL A 58 7.94 1.38 1.20
C VAL A 58 7.70 -0.12 1.28
N GLN A 59 6.43 -0.50 1.36
CA GLN A 59 5.97 -1.88 1.30
C GLN A 59 5.12 -2.05 0.05
N CYS A 60 5.55 -2.95 -0.84
CA CYS A 60 4.85 -3.26 -2.08
C CYS A 60 4.21 -4.64 -1.98
N PHE A 61 2.89 -4.69 -2.08
CA PHE A 61 2.13 -5.93 -2.14
C PHE A 61 1.75 -6.20 -3.60
N VAL A 62 2.44 -7.16 -4.20
CA VAL A 62 2.25 -7.54 -5.61
C VAL A 62 1.58 -8.89 -5.68
N TRP A 63 0.51 -8.99 -6.47
CA TRP A 63 -0.17 -10.25 -6.77
C TRP A 63 -0.73 -10.21 -8.20
N HIS A 64 -1.09 -11.35 -8.75
CA HIS A 64 -1.68 -11.43 -10.08
C HIS A 64 -3.13 -11.95 -10.04
N GLU A 65 -3.89 -11.74 -11.13
CA GLU A 65 -5.30 -12.13 -11.22
C GLU A 65 -5.58 -13.62 -11.00
N GLY A 66 -4.59 -14.48 -11.27
CA GLY A 66 -4.66 -15.90 -10.93
C GLY A 66 -4.55 -16.24 -9.43
N GLU A 67 -4.05 -15.32 -8.59
CA GLU A 67 -3.92 -15.52 -7.14
C GLU A 67 -5.11 -14.93 -6.39
N ALA A 68 -5.50 -13.71 -6.72
CA ALA A 68 -6.60 -13.01 -6.08
C ALA A 68 -7.18 -11.90 -6.97
N ASN A 69 -8.34 -11.39 -6.60
CA ASN A 69 -9.00 -10.32 -7.34
C ASN A 69 -8.41 -8.94 -6.99
N ARG A 70 -8.98 -7.89 -7.57
CA ARG A 70 -8.61 -6.49 -7.33
C ARG A 70 -9.67 -5.77 -6.51
N GLY A 71 -10.15 -6.39 -5.43
CA GLY A 71 -11.25 -5.90 -4.62
C GLY A 71 -10.80 -5.27 -3.29
N ALA A 72 -11.77 -4.75 -2.55
CA ALA A 72 -11.55 -4.20 -1.21
C ALA A 72 -11.02 -5.27 -0.22
N ASN A 73 -11.38 -6.55 -0.42
CA ASN A 73 -10.93 -7.65 0.43
C ASN A 73 -9.42 -7.88 0.30
N GLU A 74 -8.89 -7.85 -0.93
CA GLU A 74 -7.46 -7.99 -1.17
C GLU A 74 -6.68 -6.79 -0.63
N ILE A 75 -7.20 -5.58 -0.81
CA ILE A 75 -6.62 -4.35 -0.23
C ILE A 75 -6.61 -4.44 1.30
N GLY A 76 -7.73 -4.84 1.92
CA GLY A 76 -7.82 -5.01 3.37
C GLY A 76 -6.86 -6.08 3.90
N THR A 77 -6.66 -7.16 3.15
CA THR A 77 -5.69 -8.21 3.49
C THR A 77 -4.25 -7.66 3.45
N CYS A 78 -3.93 -6.84 2.45
CA CYS A 78 -2.62 -6.19 2.35
C CYS A 78 -2.39 -5.20 3.50
N LEU A 79 -3.39 -4.37 3.84
CA LEU A 79 -3.31 -3.47 4.99
C LEU A 79 -3.17 -4.23 6.32
N MET A 80 -3.88 -5.35 6.47
CA MET A 80 -3.72 -6.21 7.66
C MET A 80 -2.30 -6.78 7.76
N ARG A 81 -1.71 -7.22 6.65
CA ARG A 81 -0.30 -7.65 6.61
C ARG A 81 0.64 -6.52 6.99
N TYR A 82 0.36 -5.30 6.52
CA TYR A 82 1.12 -4.12 6.91
C TYR A 82 1.01 -3.80 8.40
N PHE A 83 -0.18 -3.89 9.01
CA PHE A 83 -0.35 -3.68 10.45
C PHE A 83 0.39 -4.73 11.28
N ASN A 84 0.37 -6.00 10.87
CA ASN A 84 1.15 -7.04 11.54
C ASN A 84 2.65 -6.74 11.47
N PHE A 85 3.14 -6.31 10.30
CA PHE A 85 4.53 -5.88 10.13
C PHE A 85 4.90 -4.71 11.05
N LEU A 86 4.03 -3.70 11.17
CA LEU A 86 4.24 -2.59 12.10
C LEU A 86 4.25 -3.09 13.55
N SER A 87 3.29 -3.93 13.94
CA SER A 87 3.22 -4.49 15.29
C SER A 87 4.52 -5.20 15.66
N ASP A 88 5.07 -5.99 14.75
CA ASP A 88 6.33 -6.69 14.97
C ASP A 88 7.52 -5.72 15.04
N LYS A 89 7.57 -4.71 14.17
CA LYS A 89 8.62 -3.68 14.16
C LYS A 89 8.68 -2.89 15.46
N TYR A 90 7.53 -2.45 15.99
CA TYR A 90 7.48 -1.68 17.24
C TYR A 90 7.76 -2.54 18.48
N LYS A 91 7.34 -3.82 18.51
CA LYS A 91 7.70 -4.75 19.61
C LYS A 91 9.20 -4.98 19.73
N THR A 92 9.92 -5.00 18.60
CA THR A 92 11.37 -5.30 18.60
C THR A 92 12.26 -4.12 19.03
N ASN A 93 11.76 -2.89 18.96
CA ASN A 93 12.56 -1.68 19.22
C ASN A 93 12.68 -1.32 20.72
N GLY A 94 12.14 -2.14 21.63
CA GLY A 94 12.42 -2.04 23.06
C GLY A 94 11.59 -1.00 23.82
N ASP A 95 10.69 -0.29 23.14
CA ASP A 95 9.72 0.61 23.77
C ASP A 95 8.60 -0.24 24.40
N GLN A 96 8.90 -0.77 25.59
CA GLN A 96 7.95 -1.41 26.50
C GLN A 96 7.14 -0.34 27.23
N GLU A 97 6.28 0.39 26.54
CA GLU A 97 5.12 1.01 27.18
C GLU A 97 3.89 0.67 26.34
N GLU A 98 2.78 0.38 27.02
CA GLU A 98 1.48 0.02 26.47
C GLU A 98 0.83 1.22 25.73
N ASP A 99 1.64 1.97 24.97
CA ASP A 99 1.19 3.11 24.22
C ASP A 99 0.38 2.62 23.01
N GLU A 100 -0.84 3.12 22.93
CA GLU A 100 -1.72 2.90 21.79
C GLU A 100 -0.98 3.34 20.51
N LEU A 101 -0.62 2.37 19.66
CA LEU A 101 -0.02 2.63 18.36
C LEU A 101 -1.03 3.33 17.46
N GLU A 102 -0.96 4.66 17.44
CA GLU A 102 -1.78 5.46 16.56
C GLU A 102 -1.28 5.34 15.12
N ILE A 103 -2.12 4.78 14.25
CA ILE A 103 -1.81 4.59 12.83
C ILE A 103 -2.70 5.51 12.01
N VAL A 104 -2.10 6.49 11.35
CA VAL A 104 -2.79 7.39 10.43
C VAL A 104 -2.55 6.93 9.01
N LEU A 105 -3.63 6.57 8.30
CA LEU A 105 -3.57 6.15 6.91
C LEU A 105 -4.20 7.18 5.99
N PHE A 106 -3.44 7.61 4.98
CA PHE A 106 -3.93 8.45 3.91
C PHE A 106 -4.07 7.63 2.63
N SER A 107 -5.18 7.82 1.93
CA SER A 107 -5.36 7.23 0.61
C SER A 107 -6.15 8.16 -0.31
N ASP A 108 -5.74 8.18 -1.56
CA ASP A 108 -6.38 8.85 -2.68
C ASP A 108 -7.13 7.74 -3.46
N ASN A 109 -8.46 7.72 -3.34
CA ASN A 109 -9.38 6.95 -4.20
C ASN A 109 -9.05 5.45 -4.44
N CYS A 110 -8.30 4.80 -3.54
CA CYS A 110 -7.75 3.46 -3.72
C CYS A 110 -8.82 2.35 -3.83
N ALA A 111 -9.95 2.49 -3.13
CA ALA A 111 -11.01 1.48 -3.11
C ALA A 111 -11.96 1.53 -4.33
N GLY A 112 -11.74 2.45 -5.28
CA GLY A 112 -12.75 2.83 -6.27
C GLY A 112 -12.25 3.03 -7.70
N GLN A 113 -11.22 2.31 -8.16
CA GLN A 113 -10.81 2.31 -9.58
C GLN A 113 -11.68 1.40 -10.45
N GLN A 114 -12.99 1.64 -10.44
CA GLN A 114 -13.86 1.43 -11.61
C GLN A 114 -14.40 2.79 -12.05
N LYS A 115 -13.52 3.70 -12.44
CA LYS A 115 -13.95 4.85 -13.25
C LYS A 115 -14.17 4.31 -14.67
N LYS A 116 -15.45 4.15 -15.04
CA LYS A 116 -15.89 3.87 -16.41
C LYS A 116 -15.44 4.96 -17.37
#